data_AF-A0A8T4J148-F1
#
_entry.id   AF-A0A8T4J148-F1
#
_cell.length_a   1.000
_cell.length_b   1.000
_cell.length_c   1.000
_cell.angle_alpha   90.00
_cell.angle_beta   90.00
_cell.angle_gamma   90.00
#
_symmetry.space_group_name_H-M   'P 1'
#
loop_
_entity.id
_entity.type
_entity.pdbx_description
1 polymer ?
#
loop_
_entity_poly.entity_id
_entity_poly.type
_entity_poly.pdbx_seq_one_letter_code
_entity_poly.pdbx_strand_id
1 'polypeptide(L)'
;MLDGAMAGIERVGNRLPHPVLLFAGLFLVVAAVSTALSFAGVTVRVPGDDKTLAVKGVFTGEGMVWLLNNFIPNFTGFPSLGTVLLMMAAVGVAEKTGLLETAVRASIARAPRALLPYLVAFVACQAHLMSDVAILVVPPLAAL
;
A
#
# COMPACT_ATOMS: atom_id res chain seq x y z
N MET A 1 -5.04 -1.13 34.02
CA MET A 1 -6.10 -1.26 32.99
C MET A 1 -5.55 -1.08 31.58
N LEU A 2 -4.62 -0.14 31.35
CA LEU A 2 -3.99 0.10 30.04
C LEU A 2 -3.06 -1.04 29.58
N ASP A 3 -2.35 -1.71 30.50
CA ASP A 3 -1.39 -2.77 30.14
C ASP A 3 -2.06 -4.01 29.54
N GLY A 4 -3.25 -4.37 30.03
CA GLY A 4 -4.02 -5.49 29.48
C GLY A 4 -4.55 -5.22 28.08
N ALA A 5 -4.94 -3.99 27.80
CA ALA A 5 -5.39 -3.56 26.47
C ALA A 5 -4.23 -3.53 25.48
N MET A 6 -3.06 -2.99 25.86
CA MET A 6 -1.87 -2.98 25.01
C MET A 6 -1.33 -4.39 24.74
N ALA A 7 -1.28 -5.25 25.76
CA ALA A 7 -0.89 -6.66 25.59
C ALA A 7 -1.88 -7.45 24.71
N GLY A 8 -3.15 -7.04 24.66
CA GLY A 8 -4.14 -7.58 23.73
C GLY A 8 -3.87 -7.17 22.28
N ILE A 9 -3.63 -5.87 22.05
CA ILE A 9 -3.29 -5.31 20.73
C ILE A 9 -2.01 -5.94 20.20
N GLU A 10 -0.97 -6.05 21.03
CA GLU A 10 0.31 -6.67 20.66
C GLU A 10 0.14 -8.12 20.21
N ARG A 11 -0.64 -8.93 20.96
CA ARG A 11 -0.92 -10.32 20.59
C ARG A 11 -1.69 -10.46 19.28
N VAL A 12 -2.61 -9.54 18.99
CA VAL A 12 -3.36 -9.53 17.74
C VAL A 12 -2.47 -9.08 16.58
N GLY A 13 -1.67 -8.02 16.77
CA GLY A 13 -0.74 -7.52 15.78
C GLY A 13 0.31 -8.57 15.38
N ASN A 14 0.88 -9.28 16.35
CA ASN A 14 1.90 -10.30 16.10
C ASN A 14 1.37 -11.57 15.43
N ARG A 15 0.04 -11.75 15.37
CA ARG A 15 -0.59 -12.88 14.66
C ARG A 15 -0.76 -12.63 13.17
N LEU A 16 -0.72 -11.37 12.72
CA LEU A 16 -0.89 -11.05 11.32
C LEU A 16 0.38 -11.45 10.54
N PRO A 17 0.29 -12.42 9.63
CA PRO A 17 1.44 -12.78 8.82
C PRO A 17 1.78 -11.65 7.85
N HIS A 18 3.00 -11.67 7.32
CA HIS A 18 3.49 -10.67 6.38
C HIS A 18 2.47 -10.45 5.23
N PRO A 19 2.18 -9.20 4.81
CA PRO A 19 1.14 -8.91 3.82
C PRO A 19 1.24 -9.73 2.52
N VAL A 20 2.45 -10.01 2.05
CA VAL A 20 2.68 -10.87 0.87
C VAL A 20 2.10 -12.27 1.06
N LEU A 21 2.22 -12.85 2.25
CA LEU A 21 1.65 -14.16 2.56
C LEU A 21 0.13 -14.11 2.64
N LEU A 22 -0.44 -13.01 3.13
CA LEU A 22 -1.90 -12.82 3.15
C LEU A 22 -2.47 -12.81 1.73
N PHE A 23 -1.87 -12.04 0.81
CA PHE A 23 -2.32 -11.97 -0.58
C PHE A 23 -2.06 -13.28 -1.35
N ALA A 24 -0.92 -13.93 -1.14
CA ALA A 24 -0.64 -15.24 -1.72
C ALA A 24 -1.64 -16.30 -1.22
N GLY A 25 -1.92 -16.30 0.09
CA GLY A 25 -2.93 -17.18 0.69
C GLY A 25 -4.33 -16.92 0.13
N LEU A 26 -4.74 -15.65 0.04
CA LEU A 26 -6.02 -15.27 -0.57
C LEU A 26 -6.12 -15.73 -2.03
N PHE A 27 -5.06 -15.52 -2.82
CA PHE A 27 -5.01 -16.00 -4.21
C PHE A 27 -5.19 -17.52 -4.28
N LEU A 28 -4.49 -18.30 -3.44
CA LEU A 28 -4.63 -19.76 -3.41
C LEU A 28 -6.04 -20.20 -3.02
N VAL A 29 -6.64 -19.55 -2.03
CA VAL A 29 -8.02 -19.83 -1.60
C VAL A 29 -8.99 -19.55 -2.75
N VAL A 30 -8.89 -18.40 -3.41
CA VAL A 30 -9.73 -18.04 -4.56
C VAL A 30 -9.51 -19.00 -5.73
N ALA A 31 -8.26 -19.39 -6.02
CA ALA A 31 -7.94 -20.34 -7.07
C ALA A 31 -8.54 -21.73 -6.80
N ALA A 32 -8.45 -22.21 -5.55
CA ALA A 32 -9.05 -23.48 -5.14
C ALA A 32 -10.58 -23.45 -5.22
N VAL A 33 -11.22 -22.42 -4.63
CA VAL A 33 -12.68 -22.28 -4.60
C VAL A 33 -13.25 -22.11 -6.01
N SER A 34 -12.66 -21.24 -6.84
CA SER A 34 -13.10 -21.04 -8.23
C SER A 34 -13.00 -22.34 -9.05
N THR A 35 -11.94 -23.13 -8.82
CA THR A 35 -11.78 -24.43 -9.48
C THR A 35 -12.83 -25.43 -9.03
N ALA A 36 -13.11 -25.53 -7.73
CA ALA A 36 -14.16 -26.42 -7.20
C ALA A 36 -15.55 -26.04 -7.74
N LEU A 37 -15.88 -24.75 -7.78
CA LEU A 37 -17.15 -24.26 -8.35
C LEU A 37 -17.27 -24.49 -9.86
N SER A 38 -16.15 -24.37 -10.58
CA SER A 38 -16.09 -24.64 -12.02
C SER A 38 -16.34 -26.13 -12.31
N PHE A 39 -15.76 -27.05 -11.52
CA PHE A 39 -16.06 -28.48 -11.62
C PHE A 39 -17.52 -28.82 -11.26
N ALA A 40 -18.11 -28.10 -10.31
CA ALA A 40 -19.52 -28.25 -9.97
C ALA A 40 -20.48 -27.63 -11.00
N GLY A 41 -19.97 -27.01 -12.07
CA GLY A 41 -20.78 -26.43 -13.15
C GLY A 41 -21.60 -25.22 -12.72
N VAL A 42 -21.18 -24.50 -11.67
CA VAL A 42 -21.94 -23.38 -11.12
C VAL A 42 -21.98 -22.23 -12.13
N THR A 43 -23.20 -21.71 -12.35
CA THR A 43 -23.44 -20.53 -13.19
C THR A 43 -24.01 -19.39 -12.34
N VAL A 44 -23.67 -18.16 -12.72
CA VAL A 44 -24.10 -16.93 -12.04
C VAL A 44 -24.77 -16.03 -13.08
N ARG A 45 -25.95 -15.51 -12.74
CA ARG A 45 -26.60 -14.47 -13.53
C ARG A 45 -26.09 -13.11 -13.04
N VAL A 46 -25.53 -12.32 -13.96
CA VAL A 46 -25.00 -11.00 -13.62
C VAL A 46 -26.18 -10.05 -13.37
N PRO A 47 -26.24 -9.36 -12.21
CA PRO A 47 -27.27 -8.35 -11.97
C PRO A 47 -27.18 -7.24 -13.02
N GLY A 48 -28.22 -7.08 -13.85
CA GLY A 48 -28.28 -6.07 -14.91
C GLY A 48 -27.86 -6.55 -16.30
N ASP A 49 -27.56 -7.84 -16.50
CA ASP A 49 -27.38 -8.45 -17.82
C ASP A 49 -28.23 -9.74 -17.91
N ASP A 50 -28.72 -10.09 -19.11
CA ASP A 50 -29.51 -11.30 -19.33
C ASP A 50 -28.66 -12.56 -19.55
N LYS A 51 -27.34 -12.41 -19.42
CA LYS A 51 -26.37 -13.50 -19.63
C LYS A 51 -26.08 -14.25 -18.34
N THR A 52 -26.18 -15.57 -18.42
CA THR A 52 -25.66 -16.49 -17.41
C THR A 52 -24.19 -16.80 -17.71
N LEU A 53 -23.30 -16.55 -16.77
CA LEU A 53 -21.87 -16.82 -16.90
C LEU A 53 -21.49 -18.04 -16.05
N ALA A 54 -20.73 -18.96 -16.62
CA ALA A 54 -20.15 -20.08 -15.88
C ALA A 54 -18.93 -19.61 -15.08
N VAL A 55 -18.77 -20.15 -13.86
CA VAL A 55 -17.57 -19.90 -13.05
C VAL A 55 -16.36 -20.55 -13.74
N LYS A 56 -15.32 -19.75 -13.98
CA LYS A 56 -14.05 -20.22 -14.53
C LYS A 56 -13.05 -20.50 -13.41
N GLY A 57 -12.54 -21.72 -13.35
CA GLY A 57 -11.55 -22.14 -12.37
C GLY A 57 -10.13 -21.82 -12.78
N VAL A 58 -9.31 -21.33 -11.85
CA VAL A 58 -7.90 -20.95 -12.11
C VAL A 58 -7.02 -22.17 -12.39
N PHE A 59 -7.22 -23.30 -11.69
CA PHE A 59 -6.42 -24.52 -11.88
C PHE A 59 -6.96 -25.46 -12.96
N THR A 60 -7.81 -24.95 -13.87
CA THR A 60 -8.24 -25.67 -15.07
C THR A 60 -7.24 -25.45 -16.21
N GLY A 61 -7.28 -26.26 -17.27
CA GLY A 61 -6.40 -26.08 -18.43
C GLY A 61 -6.51 -24.68 -19.05
N GLU A 62 -7.73 -24.17 -19.27
CA GLU A 62 -7.97 -22.81 -19.76
C GLU A 62 -7.53 -21.76 -18.72
N GLY A 63 -7.81 -21.99 -17.44
CA GLY A 63 -7.45 -21.09 -16.34
C GLY A 63 -5.94 -20.91 -16.17
N MET A 64 -5.16 -21.98 -16.30
CA MET A 64 -3.69 -21.90 -16.22
C MET A 64 -3.09 -21.15 -17.41
N VAL A 65 -3.60 -21.40 -18.62
CA VAL A 65 -3.18 -20.65 -19.81
C VAL A 65 -3.51 -19.17 -19.64
N TRP A 66 -4.71 -18.85 -19.15
CA TRP A 66 -5.10 -17.49 -18.84
C TRP A 66 -4.19 -16.85 -17.79
N LEU A 67 -3.89 -17.57 -16.69
CA LEU A 67 -3.03 -17.10 -15.62
C LEU A 67 -1.64 -16.74 -16.13
N LEU A 68 -1.01 -17.64 -16.90
CA LEU A 68 0.33 -17.42 -17.44
C LEU A 68 0.38 -16.29 -18.46
N ASN A 69 -0.64 -16.17 -19.31
CA ASN A 69 -0.72 -15.09 -20.31
C ASN A 69 -1.01 -13.72 -19.67
N ASN A 70 -1.78 -13.68 -18.58
CA ASN A 70 -2.19 -12.42 -17.95
C ASN A 70 -1.38 -12.08 -16.69
N PHE A 71 -0.40 -12.91 -16.30
CA PHE A 71 0.39 -12.66 -15.09
C PHE A 71 1.10 -11.29 -15.14
N ILE A 72 1.84 -11.04 -16.24
CA ILE A 72 2.56 -9.77 -16.43
C ILE A 72 1.58 -8.61 -16.69
N PRO A 73 0.60 -8.70 -17.61
CA PRO A 73 -0.38 -7.64 -17.83
C PRO A 73 -1.16 -7.23 -16.58
N ASN A 74 -1.54 -8.19 -15.72
CA ASN A 74 -2.24 -7.90 -14.48
C ASN A 74 -1.34 -7.16 -13.47
N PHE A 75 -0.05 -7.50 -13.44
CA PHE A 75 0.92 -6.82 -12.58
C PHE A 75 1.23 -5.41 -13.08
N THR A 76 1.58 -5.24 -14.35
CA THR A 76 1.97 -3.95 -14.93
C THR A 76 0.79 -3.02 -15.17
N GLY A 77 -0.40 -3.58 -15.45
CA GLY A 77 -1.65 -2.84 -15.61
C GLY A 77 -2.29 -2.39 -14.30
N PHE A 78 -1.73 -2.76 -13.14
CA PHE A 78 -2.25 -2.35 -11.85
C PHE A 78 -2.11 -0.82 -11.69
N PRO A 79 -3.22 -0.06 -11.60
CA PRO A 79 -3.19 1.40 -11.75
C PRO A 79 -2.26 2.14 -10.79
N SER A 80 -2.07 1.61 -9.58
CA SER A 80 -1.22 2.25 -8.57
C SER A 80 0.27 1.93 -8.72
N LEU A 81 0.66 0.91 -9.49
CA LEU A 81 2.08 0.53 -9.60
C LEU A 81 2.87 1.62 -10.33
N GLY A 82 2.37 2.09 -11.47
CA GLY A 82 3.04 3.13 -12.25
C GLY A 82 3.16 4.47 -11.52
N THR A 83 2.10 4.87 -10.80
CA THR A 83 2.10 6.14 -10.06
C THR A 83 3.07 6.14 -8.89
N VAL A 84 3.14 5.03 -8.14
CA VAL A 84 4.08 4.88 -7.02
C VAL A 84 5.52 4.88 -7.52
N LEU A 85 5.84 4.12 -8.58
CA LEU A 85 7.20 4.09 -9.13
C LEU A 85 7.66 5.47 -9.62
N LEU A 86 6.79 6.20 -10.33
CA LEU A 86 7.09 7.56 -10.79
C LEU A 86 7.32 8.51 -9.61
N MET A 87 6.48 8.43 -8.58
CA MET A 87 6.63 9.25 -7.37
C MET A 87 7.92 8.92 -6.61
N MET A 88 8.26 7.64 -6.46
CA MET A 88 9.51 7.23 -5.82
C MET A 88 10.74 7.73 -6.59
N ALA A 89 10.69 7.74 -7.93
CA ALA A 89 11.77 8.32 -8.74
C ALA A 89 11.90 9.84 -8.51
N ALA A 90 10.79 10.58 -8.52
CA ALA A 90 10.80 12.02 -8.28
C ALA A 90 11.29 12.38 -6.87
N VAL A 91 10.77 11.70 -5.84
CA VAL A 91 11.19 11.87 -4.45
C VAL A 91 12.66 11.47 -4.28
N GLY A 92 13.09 10.36 -4.86
CA GLY A 92 14.48 9.91 -4.79
C GLY A 92 15.47 10.93 -5.36
N VAL A 93 15.13 11.61 -6.46
CA VAL A 93 15.96 12.71 -6.99
C VAL A 93 15.96 13.91 -6.03
N ALA A 94 14.79 14.30 -5.52
CA ALA A 94 14.66 15.43 -4.59
C ALA A 94 15.42 15.19 -3.26
N GLU A 95 15.45 13.95 -2.78
CA GLU A 95 16.22 13.56 -1.59
C GLU A 95 17.72 13.51 -1.85
N LYS A 96 18.16 12.85 -2.93
CA LYS A 96 19.59 12.70 -3.24
C LYS A 96 20.28 14.02 -3.58
N THR A 97 19.53 15.02 -4.05
CA THR A 97 20.02 16.38 -4.28
C THR A 97 20.01 17.27 -3.03
N GLY A 98 19.45 16.80 -1.91
CA GLY A 98 19.28 17.59 -0.69
C GLY A 98 18.20 18.67 -0.78
N LEU A 99 17.36 18.65 -1.82
CA LEU A 99 16.31 19.64 -2.04
C LEU A 99 15.27 19.62 -0.91
N LEU A 100 14.79 18.43 -0.52
CA LEU A 100 13.78 18.30 0.54
C LEU A 100 14.33 18.73 1.91
N GLU A 101 15.56 18.32 2.24
CA GLU A 101 16.23 18.71 3.50
C GLU A 101 16.40 20.24 3.57
N THR A 102 16.89 20.85 2.50
CA THR A 102 17.09 22.30 2.43
C THR A 102 15.76 23.04 2.53
N ALA A 103 14.70 22.55 1.88
CA ALA A 103 13.37 23.15 1.93
C ALA A 103 12.79 23.13 3.35
N VAL A 104 12.88 22.00 4.06
CA VAL A 104 12.43 21.88 5.45
C VAL A 104 13.21 22.83 6.36
N ARG A 105 14.55 22.82 6.25
CA ARG A 105 15.41 23.67 7.06
C ARG A 105 15.15 25.15 6.80
N ALA A 106 14.98 25.55 5.54
CA ALA A 106 14.67 26.94 5.16
C ALA A 106 13.30 27.39 5.69
N SER A 107 12.30 26.49 5.71
CA SER A 107 10.95 26.78 6.20
C SER A 107 10.91 27.07 7.70
N ILE A 108 11.77 26.41 8.48
CA ILE A 108 11.79 26.53 9.95
C ILE A 108 12.82 27.58 10.42
N ALA A 109 13.97 27.71 9.76
CA ALA A 109 15.09 28.55 10.22
C ALA A 109 14.78 30.06 10.34
N ARG A 110 13.75 30.56 9.66
CA ARG A 110 13.34 31.99 9.68
C ARG A 110 12.00 32.25 10.36
N ALA A 111 11.43 31.24 11.03
CA ALA A 111 10.13 31.36 11.66
C ALA A 111 10.17 32.16 12.98
N PRO A 112 9.22 33.08 13.23
CA PRO A 112 9.12 33.76 14.51
C PRO A 112 8.64 32.79 15.59
N ARG A 113 9.09 32.99 16.84
CA ARG A 113 8.86 32.06 17.98
C ARG A 113 7.40 31.68 18.21
N ALA A 114 6.47 32.60 17.92
CA ALA A 114 5.03 32.36 18.06
C ALA A 114 4.44 31.41 17.00
N LEU A 115 5.04 31.32 15.81
CA LEU A 115 4.56 30.48 14.69
C LEU A 115 5.29 29.13 14.59
N LEU A 116 6.40 28.95 15.31
CA LEU A 116 7.21 27.73 15.28
C LEU A 116 6.40 26.45 15.51
N PRO A 117 5.54 26.33 16.55
CA PRO A 117 4.79 25.08 16.78
C PRO A 117 3.85 24.74 15.63
N TYR A 118 3.23 25.76 15.03
CA TYR A 118 2.32 25.59 13.91
C TYR A 118 3.05 25.21 12.63
N LEU A 119 4.22 25.80 12.38
CA LEU A 119 5.06 25.46 11.23
C LEU A 119 5.66 24.06 11.34
N VAL A 120 6.11 23.67 12.53
CA VAL A 120 6.58 22.30 12.79
C VAL A 120 5.46 21.29 12.57
N ALA A 121 4.25 21.55 13.10
CA ALA A 121 3.10 20.69 12.86
C ALA A 121 2.73 20.61 11.37
N PHE A 122 2.75 21.75 10.66
CA PHE A 122 2.47 21.80 9.22
C PHE A 122 3.49 20.97 8.43
N VAL A 123 4.79 21.16 8.67
CA VAL A 123 5.85 20.40 8.00
C VAL A 123 5.76 18.90 8.35
N ALA A 124 5.47 18.57 9.60
CA ALA A 124 5.26 17.19 10.04
C ALA A 124 4.03 16.54 9.35
N CYS A 125 2.96 17.28 9.10
CA CYS A 125 1.83 16.77 8.32
C CYS A 125 2.20 16.45 6.87
N GLN A 126 3.15 17.19 6.27
CA GLN A 126 3.65 16.92 4.92
C GLN A 126 4.68 15.78 4.86
N ALA A 127 5.06 15.20 6.01
CA ALA A 127 6.08 14.15 6.11
C ALA A 127 5.79 12.92 5.24
N HIS A 128 4.51 12.63 4.97
CA HIS A 128 4.12 11.49 4.11
C HIS A 128 4.62 11.62 2.66
N LEU A 129 5.03 12.82 2.20
CA LEU A 129 5.64 13.06 0.89
C LEU A 129 7.17 13.04 0.93
N MET A 130 7.77 13.19 2.12
CA MET A 130 9.19 13.48 2.32
C MET A 130 10.01 12.26 2.77
N SER A 131 9.43 11.06 2.63
CA SER A 131 9.96 9.75 3.03
C SER A 131 10.78 9.79 4.32
N ASP A 132 12.11 9.96 4.24
CA ASP A 132 13.02 9.81 5.38
C ASP A 132 13.44 11.15 6.01
N VAL A 133 13.41 12.24 5.24
CA VAL A 133 13.88 13.56 5.67
C VAL A 133 13.06 14.07 6.86
N ALA A 134 11.74 13.88 6.83
CA ALA A 134 10.88 14.38 7.89
C ALA A 134 11.12 13.71 9.24
N ILE A 135 11.38 12.40 9.27
CA ILE A 135 11.64 11.66 10.51
C ILE A 135 13.00 12.03 11.10
N LEU A 136 14.01 12.28 10.25
CA LEU A 136 15.37 12.57 10.70
C LEU A 136 15.57 14.04 11.08
N VAL A 137 14.94 14.96 10.37
CA VAL A 137 15.26 16.40 10.45
C VAL A 137 14.25 17.18 11.31
N VAL A 138 12.97 16.81 11.31
CA VAL A 138 11.93 17.58 12.03
C VAL A 138 12.04 17.46 13.55
N PRO A 139 12.25 16.29 14.18
CA PRO A 139 12.32 16.20 15.64
C PRO A 139 13.48 17.02 16.27
N PRO A 140 14.72 17.00 15.73
CA PRO A 140 15.79 17.84 16.25
C PRO A 140 15.52 19.33 16.06
N LEU A 141 14.98 19.75 14.91
CA LEU A 141 14.64 21.15 14.64
C LEU A 141 13.49 21.65 15.50
N ALA A 142 12.55 20.79 15.87
CA ALA A 142 11.44 21.11 16.76
C ALA A 142 11.86 21.23 18.24
N ALA A 143 12.99 20.63 18.62
CA ALA A 143 13.52 20.65 19.98
C ALA A 143 14.37 21.89 20.29
N LEU A 144 14.80 22.65 19.27
CA LEU A 144 15.59 23.88 19.37
C LEU A 144 14.70 25.13 19.54
#